data_AF-A0A938UTN3-F1
#
_entry.id   AF-A0A938UTN3-F1
#
_cell.length_a   1.000
_cell.length_b   1.000
_cell.length_c   1.000
_cell.angle_alpha   90.00
_cell.angle_beta   90.00
_cell.angle_gamma   90.00
#
_symmetry.space_group_name_H-M   'P 1'
#
loop_
_entity.id
_entity.type
_entity.pdbx_description
1 polymer ?
#
loop_
_entity_poly.entity_id
_entity_poly.type
_entity_poly.pdbx_seq_one_letter_code
_entity_poly.pdbx_strand_id
1 'polypeptide(L)' 'MARLGNISGAEAVRAFQHAGWQVVGQVGSHVMLSKPGVRANLSVPQHRELSTGTLRALIRVAGLSVDQFLSLL' A
#
# COMPACT_ATOMS: atom_id res chain seq x y z
N MET A 1 -14.90 -7.31 10.71
CA MET A 1 -14.80 -6.84 9.32
C MET A 1 -13.91 -5.61 9.30
N ALA A 2 -12.68 -5.72 8.81
CA ALA A 2 -11.84 -4.57 8.59
C ALA A 2 -12.47 -3.69 7.51
N ARG A 3 -12.44 -2.36 7.68
CA ARG A 3 -12.94 -1.40 6.71
C ARG A 3 -11.73 -0.63 6.20
N LEU A 4 -11.74 -0.23 4.93
CA LEU A 4 -10.76 0.74 4.41
C LEU A 4 -11.01 2.09 5.11
N GLY A 5 -10.37 2.30 6.26
CA GLY A 5 -10.44 3.48 7.12
C GLY A 5 -9.56 3.25 8.34
N ASN A 6 -8.96 4.30 8.91
CA ASN A 6 -7.98 4.22 9.99
C ASN A 6 -6.69 3.44 9.67
N ILE A 7 -6.28 3.35 8.39
CA ILE A 7 -5.04 2.70 7.99
C ILE A 7 -3.98 3.76 7.74
N SER A 8 -2.88 3.71 8.48
CA SER A 8 -1.73 4.58 8.30
C SER A 8 -0.91 4.19 7.07
N GLY A 9 -0.09 5.12 6.59
CA GLY A 9 0.87 4.85 5.52
C GLY A 9 1.84 3.72 5.87
N ALA A 10 2.23 3.59 7.14
CA ALA A 10 3.13 2.55 7.60
C ALA A 10 2.47 1.16 7.56
N GLU A 11 1.20 1.05 7.97
CA GLU A 11 0.43 -0.19 7.87
C GLU A 11 0.23 -0.62 6.41
N ALA A 12 -0.11 0.34 5.53
CA ALA A 12 -0.25 0.06 4.11
C ALA A 12 1.06 -0.45 3.49
N VAL A 13 2.21 0.15 3.82
CA VAL A 13 3.53 -0.32 3.38
C VAL A 13 3.76 -1.76 3.81
N ARG A 14 3.52 -2.11 5.09
CA ARG A 14 3.69 -3.48 5.60
C ARG A 14 2.79 -4.48 4.87
N ALA A 15 1.52 -4.14 4.67
CA ALA A 15 0.59 -5.00 3.93
C ALA A 15 1.05 -5.26 2.49
N PHE A 16 1.54 -4.22 1.79
CA PHE A 16 2.12 -4.40 0.46
C PHE A 16 3.40 -5.24 0.50
N GLN A 17 4.24 -5.11 1.52
CA GLN A 17 5.42 -5.97 1.69
C GLN A 17 5.03 -7.45 1.86
N HIS A 18 3.98 -7.74 2.63
CA HIS A 18 3.43 -9.11 2.72
C HIS A 18 2.88 -9.63 1.39
N ALA A 19 2.39 -8.75 0.52
CA ALA A 19 2.03 -9.09 -0.87
C ALA A 19 3.24 -9.24 -1.82
N GLY A 20 4.48 -9.17 -1.30
CA GLY A 20 5.71 -9.33 -2.07
C GLY A 20 6.24 -8.05 -2.71
N TRP A 21 5.74 -6.88 -2.31
CA TRP A 21 6.35 -5.59 -2.68
C TRP A 21 7.59 -5.32 -1.81
N GLN A 22 8.53 -4.56 -2.35
CA GLN A 22 9.80 -4.26 -1.71
C GLN A 22 10.00 -2.75 -1.68
N VAL A 23 10.38 -2.21 -0.52
CA VAL A 23 10.71 -0.80 -0.39
C VAL A 23 11.99 -0.52 -1.16
N VAL A 24 11.93 0.42 -2.10
CA VAL A 24 13.08 0.83 -2.93
C VAL A 24 13.62 2.20 -2.55
N GLY A 25 12.91 2.95 -1.72
CA GLY A 25 13.35 4.25 -1.22
C GLY A 25 12.20 5.09 -0.70
N GLN A 26 12.52 6.35 -0.40
CA GLN A 26 11.56 7.33 0.09
C GLN A 26 11.85 8.69 -0.54
N VAL A 27 10.81 9.39 -0.96
CA VAL A 27 10.88 10.75 -1.48
C VAL A 27 9.92 11.63 -0.68
N GLY A 28 10.47 12.54 0.13
CA GLY A 28 9.68 13.32 1.08
C GLY A 28 8.91 12.41 2.04
N SER A 29 7.59 12.56 2.10
CA SER A 29 6.72 11.73 2.92
C SER A 29 6.23 10.45 2.21
N HIS A 30 6.70 10.15 0.99
CA HIS A 30 6.22 8.99 0.23
C HIS A 30 7.24 7.86 0.24
N VAL A 31 6.83 6.68 0.69
CA VAL A 31 7.61 5.44 0.55
C VAL A 31 7.33 4.83 -0.81
N MET A 32 8.38 4.50 -1.55
CA MET A 32 8.30 3.89 -2.87
C MET A 32 8.49 2.38 -2.74
N LEU A 33 7.58 1.59 -3.34
CA LEU A 33 7.72 0.15 -3.43
C LEU A 33 7.70 -0.33 -4.89
N SER A 34 8.44 -1.39 -5.17
CA SER A 34 8.42 -2.13 -6.43
C SER A 34 8.20 -3.62 -6.18
N LYS A 35 7.84 -4.38 -7.21
CA LYS A 35 7.72 -5.85 -7.13
C LYS A 35 8.34 -6.48 -8.38
N PRO A 36 9.28 -7.45 -8.24
CA PRO A 36 9.84 -8.15 -9.38
C PRO A 36 8.75 -8.74 -10.29
N GLY A 37 8.89 -8.55 -11.61
CA GLY A 37 7.90 -9.00 -12.58
C GLY A 37 6.65 -8.11 -12.71
N VAL A 38 6.51 -7.07 -11.90
CA VAL A 38 5.40 -6.10 -12.00
C VAL A 38 5.95 -4.76 -12.49
N ARG A 39 5.47 -4.28 -13.64
CA ARG A 39 5.88 -3.00 -14.23
C ARG A 39 5.08 -1.83 -13.63
N ALA A 40 5.04 -1.73 -12.31
CA ALA A 40 4.41 -0.64 -11.58
C ALA A 40 5.16 -0.39 -10.26
N ASN A 41 5.15 0.86 -9.81
CA ASN A 41 5.65 1.24 -8.49
C ASN A 41 4.48 1.77 -7.65
N LEU A 42 4.49 1.47 -6.36
CA LEU A 42 3.58 2.08 -5.39
C LEU A 42 4.27 3.26 -4.74
N SER A 43 3.56 4.38 -4.64
CA SER A 43 3.98 5.55 -3.87
C SER A 43 3.02 5.75 -2.72
N VAL A 44 3.43 5.34 -1.51
CA VAL A 44 2.56 5.31 -0.33
C VAL A 44 2.85 6.52 0.56
N PRO A 45 1.91 7.49 0.70
CA PRO A 45 2.09 8.61 1.62
C PRO A 45 2.17 8.12 3.07
N GLN A 46 3.13 8.62 3.84
CA GLN A 46 3.36 8.26 5.24
C GLN A 46 2.58 9.18 6.19
N HIS A 47 1.26 9.18 6.04
CA HIS A 47 0.35 9.91 6.93
C HIS A 47 -0.18 8.99 8.04
N ARG A 48 -0.67 9.58 9.13
CA ARG A 48 -1.31 8.82 10.23
C ARG A 48 -2.53 8.03 9.77
N GLU A 49 -3.25 8.55 8.79
CA GLU A 49 -4.35 7.87 8.13
C GLU A 49 -4.36 8.22 6.65
N LEU A 50 -4.56 7.22 5.81
CA LEU A 50 -4.76 7.36 4.38
C LEU A 50 -6.24 7.41 4.03
N SER A 51 -6.58 8.29 3.08
CA SER A 51 -7.93 8.33 2.55
C SER A 51 -8.30 7.00 1.90
N THR A 52 -9.59 6.65 1.95
CA THR A 52 -10.12 5.43 1.34
C THR A 52 -9.87 5.39 -0.17
N GLY A 53 -9.93 6.56 -0.84
CA GLY A 53 -9.61 6.70 -2.26
C GLY A 53 -8.14 6.40 -2.57
N THR A 54 -7.22 6.89 -1.74
CA THR A 54 -5.79 6.60 -1.85
C THR A 54 -5.52 5.10 -1.71
N LEU A 55 -6.07 4.46 -0.67
CA LEU A 55 -5.91 3.02 -0.45
C LEU A 55 -6.46 2.22 -1.63
N ARG A 56 -7.67 2.54 -2.12
CA ARG A 56 -8.26 1.87 -3.30
C ARG A 56 -7.39 2.01 -4.55
N ALA A 57 -6.83 3.19 -4.78
CA ALA A 57 -5.95 3.41 -5.92
C ALA A 57 -4.68 2.56 -5.83
N LEU A 58 -4.03 2.52 -4.66
CA LEU A 58 -2.84 1.72 -4.41
C LEU A 58 -3.12 0.22 -4.51
N ILE A 59 -4.20 -0.27 -3.90
CA ILE A 59 -4.65 -1.67 -3.96
C ILE A 59 -4.88 -2.12 -5.40
N ARG A 60 -5.53 -1.27 -6.21
CA ARG A 60 -5.76 -1.54 -7.63
C ARG A 60 -4.45 -1.64 -8.41
N VAL A 61 -3.52 -0.71 -8.22
CA VAL A 61 -2.18 -0.77 -8.85
C VAL A 61 -1.41 -2.00 -8.39
N ALA A 62 -1.59 -2.39 -7.13
CA ALA A 62 -0.97 -3.59 -6.56
C ALA A 62 -1.54 -4.90 -7.11
N GLY A 63 -2.63 -4.85 -7.89
CA GLY A 63 -3.31 -6.02 -8.44
C GLY A 63 -4.05 -6.85 -7.37
N LEU A 64 -4.41 -6.22 -6.24
CA LEU A 64 -5.10 -6.88 -5.13
C LEU A 64 -6.59 -6.49 -5.10
N SER A 65 -7.41 -7.38 -4.55
CA SER A 65 -8.73 -6.98 -4.06
C SER A 65 -8.63 -6.26 -2.72
N VAL A 66 -9.69 -5.56 -2.33
CA VAL A 66 -9.76 -4.93 -1.00
C VAL A 66 -9.64 -5.98 0.10
N ASP A 67 -10.33 -7.12 -0.03
CA ASP A 67 -10.31 -8.18 0.99
C ASP A 67 -8.92 -8.83 1.10
N GLN A 68 -8.23 -9.03 -0.02
CA GLN A 68 -6.85 -9.51 -0.01
C GLN A 68 -5.95 -8.54 0.74
N PHE A 69 -6.03 -7.25 0.44
CA PHE A 69 -5.25 -6.23 1.14
C PHE A 69 -5.56 -6.21 2.64
N LEU A 70 -6.84 -6.27 3.04
CA LEU A 70 -7.24 -6.26 4.45
C LEU A 70 -6.78 -7.51 5.21
N SER A 71 -6.61 -8.65 4.53
CA SER A 71 -6.04 -9.86 5.14
C SER A 71 -4.54 -9.80 5.40
N LEU A 72 -3.86 -8.78 4.86
CA LEU A 72 -2.41 -8.54 4.99
C LEU A 72 -2.06 -7.40 5.95
N LEU A 73 -3.06 -6.78 6.59
CA LEU A 73 -2.89 -5.71 7.57
C LEU A 73 -2.47 -6.24 8.95
#